data_AF-A0A087UPP6-F1
#
_entry.id   AF-A0A087UPP6-F1
#
_cell.length_a   1.000
_cell.length_b   1.000
_cell.length_c   1.000
_cell.angle_alpha   90.00
_cell.angle_beta   90.00
_cell.angle_gamma   90.00
#
_symmetry.space_group_name_H-M   'P 1'
#
loop_
_entity.id
_entity.type
_entity.pdbx_description
1 polymer ?
#
loop_
_entity_poly.entity_id
_entity_poly.type
_entity_poly.pdbx_seq_one_letter_code
_entity_poly.pdbx_strand_id
1 'polypeptide(L)' 'MNAKRCSRCEKTVYPLEELKCLDKLWHKQCFKCQECGMTLNMKTYKG' A
#
# COMPACT_ATOMS: atom_id res chain seq x y z
N MET A 1 14.79 9.17 -12.57
CA MET A 1 14.80 8.14 -11.51
C MET A 1 13.45 8.17 -10.82
N ASN A 2 12.55 7.22 -11.11
CA ASN A 2 11.21 7.18 -10.52
C ASN A 2 11.31 6.69 -9.08
N ALA A 3 11.23 7.61 -8.11
CA ALA A 3 11.12 7.26 -6.71
C ALA A 3 9.81 6.50 -6.50
N LYS A 4 9.90 5.26 -6.02
CA LYS A 4 8.74 4.47 -5.59
C LYS A 4 8.13 5.16 -4.39
N ARG A 5 7.05 5.92 -4.58
CA ARG A 5 6.39 6.71 -3.53
C ARG A 5 5.03 6.13 -3.21
N CYS A 6 4.66 6.20 -1.94
CA CYS A 6 3.36 5.71 -1.51
C CYS A 6 2.28 6.68 -1.95
N SER A 7 1.24 6.21 -2.65
CA SER A 7 0.11 7.05 -3.02
C SER A 7 -0.74 7.56 -1.84
N ARG A 8 -0.45 7.11 -0.61
CA ARG A 8 -1.17 7.56 0.59
C ARG A 8 -0.44 8.64 1.39
N CYS A 9 0.81 8.37 1.72
CA CYS A 9 1.61 9.23 2.60
C CYS A 9 2.72 9.96 1.83
N GLU A 10 2.83 9.71 0.52
CA GLU A 10 3.79 10.31 -0.42
C GLU A 10 5.27 10.09 -0.06
N LYS A 11 5.53 9.28 0.97
CA LYS A 11 6.86 8.87 1.39
C LYS A 11 7.42 7.80 0.46
N THR A 12 8.74 7.73 0.39
CA THR A 12 9.45 6.67 -0.32
C THR A 12 9.07 5.30 0.24
N VAL A 13 8.68 4.41 -0.65
CA VAL A 13 8.34 3.02 -0.39
C VAL A 13 9.59 2.20 -0.66
N TYR A 14 10.14 1.63 0.41
CA TYR A 14 11.25 0.71 0.32
C TYR A 14 10.75 -0.66 -0.16
N PRO A 15 11.57 -1.46 -0.87
CA PRO A 15 11.22 -2.80 -1.32
C PRO A 15 10.66 -3.71 -0.20
N LEU A 16 11.10 -3.51 1.05
CA LEU A 16 10.63 -4.24 2.22
C LEU A 16 9.13 -4.02 2.51
N GLU A 17 8.66 -2.79 2.29
CA GLU A 17 7.28 -2.35 2.53
C GLU A 17 6.50 -2.14 1.23
N GLU A 18 7.12 -2.42 0.09
CA GLU A 18 6.57 -2.25 -1.24
C GLU A 18 5.36 -3.14 -1.47
N LEU A 19 4.23 -2.49 -1.67
CA LEU A 19 2.97 -3.13 -2.04
C LEU A 19 2.48 -2.47 -3.32
N LYS A 20 2.53 -3.21 -4.43
CA LYS A 20 2.02 -2.76 -5.71
C LYS A 20 0.55 -3.18 -5.81
N CYS A 21 -0.34 -2.21 -5.88
CA CYS A 21 -1.78 -2.46 -6.02
C CYS A 21 -2.43 -1.35 -6.85
N LEU A 22 -3.33 -1.72 -7.75
CA LEU A 22 -4.02 -0.79 -8.68
C LEU A 22 -3.02 0.10 -9.44
N ASP A 23 -1.94 -0.50 -9.95
CA ASP A 23 -0.81 0.18 -10.63
C ASP A 23 -0.10 1.28 -9.81
N LYS A 24 -0.37 1.35 -8.51
CA LYS A 24 0.24 2.29 -7.58
C LYS A 24 1.07 1.56 -6.54
N LEU A 25 2.01 2.29 -5.95
CA LEU A 25 2.87 1.80 -4.87
C LEU A 25 2.33 2.29 -3.55
N TRP A 26 2.32 1.39 -2.58
CA TRP A 26 1.80 1.63 -1.24
C TRP A 26 2.75 1.00 -0.23
N HIS A 27 2.82 1.56 0.98
CA HIS A 27 3.35 0.79 2.10
C HIS A 27 2.32 -0.27 2.50
N LYS A 28 2.77 -1.45 2.91
CA LYS A 28 1.93 -2.50 3.52
C LYS A 28 1.00 -1.96 4.61
N GLN A 29 1.48 -0.99 5.39
CA GLN A 29 0.72 -0.35 6.47
C GLN A 29 -0.19 0.79 5.99
N CYS A 30 0.16 1.42 4.85
CA CYS A 30 -0.65 2.48 4.25
C CYS A 30 -1.79 1.94 3.38
N PHE A 31 -1.75 0.68 2.96
CA PHE A 31 -2.81 0.08 2.14
C PHE A 31 -3.99 -0.32 3.03
N LYS A 32 -4.88 0.65 3.29
CA LYS A 32 -6.06 0.51 4.17
C LYS A 32 -7.30 1.01 3.45
N CYS A 33 -8.37 0.22 3.49
CA CYS A 33 -9.66 0.52 2.87
C CYS A 33 -10.21 1.83 3.46
N GLN A 34 -10.65 2.76 2.62
CA GLN A 34 -11.27 4.00 3.10
C GLN A 34 -12.72 3.77 3.55
N GLU A 35 -13.42 2.84 2.91
CA GLU A 35 -14.81 2.51 3.22
C GLU A 35 -14.94 1.64 4.48
N CYS A 36 -13.99 0.72 4.64
CA CYS A 36 -13.98 -0.29 5.70
C CYS A 36 -13.07 0.08 6.88
N GLY A 37 -12.17 1.06 6.70
CA GLY A 37 -11.10 1.41 7.67
C GLY A 37 -10.04 0.32 7.88
N MET A 38 -10.22 -0.87 7.30
CA MET A 38 -9.42 -2.06 7.59
C MET A 38 -8.12 -2.06 6.77
N THR A 39 -7.02 -2.44 7.41
CA THR A 39 -5.72 -2.63 6.74
C THR A 39 -5.83 -3.84 5.82
N LEU A 40 -5.82 -3.60 4.52
CA LEU A 40 -5.93 -4.63 3.48
C LEU A 40 -4.57 -5.30 3.31
N ASN A 41 -4.09 -6.00 4.33
CA ASN A 41 -2.92 -6.83 4.15
C ASN A 41 -3.29 -8.07 3.32
N MET A 42 -2.36 -8.58 2.51
CA MET A 42 -2.53 -9.79 1.69
C MET A 42 -2.87 -11.07 2.50
N LYS A 43 -2.97 -10.98 3.84
CA LYS A 43 -3.35 -12.08 4.73
C LYS A 43 -4.86 -12.14 5.03
N THR A 44 -5.62 -11.09 4.74
CA THR A 44 -7.02 -10.98 5.20
C THR A 44 -8.00 -10.60 4.09
N TYR A 45 -7.66 -10.88 2.82
CA TYR A 45 -8.69 -10.96 1.78
C TYR A 45 -9.34 -12.35 1.88
N LYS A 46 -10.28 -12.51 2.82
CA LYS A 46 -11.25 -13.61 2.76
C LYS A 46 -12.39 -13.10 1.88
N GLY A 47 -12.49 -13.66 0.68
CA GLY A 47 -13.70 -13.58 -0.14
C GLY A 47 -14.88 -14.22 0.56
#